data_AF-A0AAD8ES77-F1
#
_entry.id   AF-A0AAD8ES77-F1
#
_cell.length_a   1.000
_cell.length_b   1.000
_cell.length_c   1.000
_cell.angle_alpha   90.00
_cell.angle_beta   90.00
_cell.angle_gamma   90.00
#
_symmetry.space_group_name_H-M   'P 1'
#
loop_
_entity.id
_entity.type
_entity.pdbx_description
1 polymer ?
#
loop_
_entity_poly.entity_id
_entity_poly.type
_entity_poly.pdbx_seq_one_letter_code
_entity_poly.pdbx_strand_id
1 'polypeptide(L)' 'CPKATAPSCPAKDGRFATLLPHPSSTSFYYECSNGIAYCMPCPSGLVFNTDLSVCDYVTSGT' A
#
# COMPACT_ATOMS: atom_id res chain seq x y z
N CYS A 1 -6.52 10.26 1.15
CA CYS A 1 -6.26 9.11 2.04
C CYS A 1 -7.26 9.13 3.19
N PRO A 2 -7.84 8.00 3.60
CA PRO A 2 -8.53 7.89 4.88
C PRO A 2 -7.59 8.34 6.01
N LYS A 3 -8.15 8.94 7.08
CA LYS A 3 -7.34 9.47 8.17
C LYS A 3 -6.76 8.32 9.01
N ALA A 4 -5.46 8.11 8.93
CA ALA A 4 -4.72 7.16 9.76
C ALA A 4 -3.26 7.59 9.98
N THR A 5 -2.58 6.97 10.93
CA THR A 5 -1.14 7.14 11.13
C THR A 5 -0.41 6.46 9.98
N ALA A 6 0.39 7.21 9.24
CA ALA A 6 1.20 6.66 8.15
C ALA A 6 2.30 5.72 8.68
N PRO A 7 2.62 4.64 7.95
CA PRO A 7 3.67 3.71 8.35
C PRO A 7 5.08 4.34 8.19
N SER A 8 6.07 3.74 8.84
CA SER A 8 7.46 4.13 8.68
C SER A 8 8.04 3.60 7.36
N CYS A 9 8.47 4.50 6.48
CA CYS A 9 9.14 4.14 5.24
C CYS A 9 10.66 4.04 5.41
N PRO A 10 11.33 3.19 4.61
CA PRO A 10 12.78 3.18 4.55
C PRO A 10 13.31 4.51 4.02
N ALA A 11 14.39 5.01 4.62
CA ALA A 11 14.98 6.31 4.27
C ALA A 11 15.55 6.39 2.85
N LYS A 12 15.84 5.24 2.24
CA LYS A 12 16.38 5.13 0.88
C LYS A 12 15.52 4.18 0.06
N ASP A 13 15.33 4.54 -1.20
CA ASP A 13 14.59 3.73 -2.15
C ASP A 13 15.43 2.53 -2.58
N GLY A 14 14.78 1.37 -2.65
CA GLY A 14 15.37 0.14 -3.16
C GLY A 14 15.31 0.06 -4.69
N ARG A 15 15.65 -1.13 -5.22
CA ARG A 15 15.51 -1.41 -6.66
C ARG A 15 14.05 -1.40 -7.12
N PHE A 16 13.12 -1.73 -6.21
CA PHE A 16 11.69 -1.75 -6.44
C PHE A 16 11.00 -0.86 -5.40
N ALA A 17 9.84 -0.31 -5.76
CA ALA A 17 9.02 0.46 -4.83
C ALA A 17 8.62 -0.40 -3.63
N THR A 18 8.70 0.20 -2.44
CA THR A 18 8.21 -0.45 -1.21
C THR A 18 6.76 -0.04 -1.01
N LEU A 19 5.86 -1.02 -1.04
CA LEU A 19 4.43 -0.81 -0.86
C LEU A 19 4.00 -1.38 0.50
N LEU A 20 3.27 -0.58 1.28
CA LEU A 20 2.85 -0.92 2.65
C LEU A 20 1.32 -0.85 2.77
N PRO A 21 0.69 -1.70 3.58
CA PRO A 21 -0.75 -1.65 3.78
C PRO A 21 -1.18 -0.37 4.50
N HIS A 22 -2.37 0.14 4.16
CA HIS A 22 -3.01 1.16 4.95
C HIS A 22 -3.71 0.52 6.17
N PRO A 23 -3.54 1.06 7.40
CA PRO A 23 -3.90 0.37 8.64
C PRO A 23 -5.41 0.22 8.87
N SER A 24 -6.25 1.05 8.22
CA SER A 24 -7.70 1.04 8.41
C SER A 24 -8.50 0.96 7.10
N SER A 25 -7.85 0.73 5.97
CA SER A 25 -8.54 0.65 4.68
C SER A 25 -7.78 -0.23 3.71
N THR A 26 -8.42 -1.28 3.22
CA THR A 26 -7.83 -2.18 2.23
C THR A 26 -7.88 -1.61 0.82
N SER A 27 -8.69 -0.58 0.58
CA SER A 27 -8.76 0.12 -0.72
C SER A 27 -7.66 1.17 -0.91
N PHE A 28 -6.77 1.33 0.07
CA PHE A 28 -5.62 2.23 0.01
C PHE A 28 -4.35 1.49 0.45
N TYR A 29 -3.21 1.95 -0.04
CA TYR A 29 -1.88 1.50 0.36
C TYR A 29 -0.96 2.71 0.45
N TYR A 30 0.26 2.50 0.95
CA TYR A 30 1.30 3.51 0.94
C TYR A 30 2.42 3.08 0.01
N GLU A 31 2.80 3.95 -0.92
CA GLU A 31 4.04 3.83 -1.67
C GLU A 31 5.12 4.65 -0.95
N CYS A 32 6.22 4.00 -0.61
CA CYS A 32 7.36 4.69 -0.01
C CYS A 32 8.28 5.26 -1.09
N SER A 33 8.62 6.55 -0.96
CA SER A 33 9.75 7.12 -1.67
C SER A 33 10.52 8.10 -0.78
N ASN A 34 11.84 7.95 -0.73
CA ASN A 34 12.78 8.79 0.01
C ASN A 34 12.39 8.98 1.49
N GLY A 35 11.95 7.91 2.16
CA GLY A 35 11.51 7.95 3.56
C GLY A 35 10.10 8.49 3.79
N ILE A 36 9.36 8.83 2.74
CA ILE A 36 8.01 9.41 2.83
C ILE A 36 6.98 8.37 2.36
N ALA A 37 5.93 8.19 3.16
CA ALA A 37 4.80 7.32 2.83
C ALA A 37 3.72 8.10 2.06
N TYR A 38 3.59 7.83 0.76
CA TYR A 38 2.57 8.43 -0.09
C TYR A 38 1.34 7.53 -0.13
N CYS A 39 0.20 8.02 0.35
CA CYS A 39 -1.02 7.24 0.37
C CYS A 39 -1.70 7.20 -1.01
N MET A 40 -1.84 6.00 -1.56
CA MET A 40 -2.35 5.74 -2.90
C MET A 40 -3.65 4.92 -2.82
N PRO A 41 -4.69 5.28 -3.58
CA PRO A 41 -5.86 4.43 -3.73
C PRO A 41 -5.53 3.22 -4.61
N CYS A 42 -6.10 2.07 -4.28
CA CYS A 42 -6.23 1.00 -5.25
C CYS A 42 -7.25 1.38 -6.33
N PRO A 43 -7.12 0.85 -7.56
CA PRO A 43 -8.16 0.95 -8.57
C PRO A 43 -9.52 0.47 -8.03
N SER A 44 -10.60 1.04 -8.57
CA SER A 44 -11.96 0.76 -8.11
C SER A 44 -12.28 -0.73 -8.08
N GLY A 45 -12.73 -1.22 -6.92
CA GLY A 45 -13.09 -2.63 -6.72
C GLY A 45 -11.94 -3.56 -6.34
N LEU A 46 -10.69 -3.06 -6.27
CA LEU A 46 -9.53 -3.81 -5.81
C LEU A 46 -9.18 -3.48 -4.36
N VAL A 47 -8.46 -4.41 -3.73
CA VAL A 47 -7.90 -4.28 -2.39
C VAL A 47 -6.40 -4.52 -2.42
N PHE A 48 -5.66 -3.87 -1.54
CA PHE A 48 -4.23 -4.11 -1.41
C PHE A 48 -3.98 -5.49 -0.79
N ASN A 49 -3.40 -6.38 -1.59
CA ASN A 49 -2.91 -7.68 -1.18
C ASN A 49 -1.49 -7.53 -0.60
N THR A 50 -1.34 -7.79 0.69
CA THR A 50 -0.06 -7.63 1.41
C THR A 50 0.96 -8.70 1.07
N ASP A 51 0.53 -9.89 0.67
CA ASP A 51 1.42 -11.00 0.33
C ASP A 51 2.09 -10.76 -1.03
N LEU A 52 1.33 -10.21 -1.97
CA LEU A 52 1.82 -9.87 -3.31
C LEU A 52 2.30 -8.42 -3.42
N SER A 53 2.00 -7.58 -2.43
CA SER A 53 2.24 -6.13 -2.44
C SER A 53 1.67 -5.44 -3.68
N VAL A 54 0.45 -5.80 -4.09
CA VAL A 54 -0.26 -5.21 -5.25
C VAL A 54 -1.75 -5.04 -4.95
N CYS A 55 -2.44 -4.19 -5.70
CA CYS A 55 -3.91 -4.17 -5.67
C CYS A 55 -4.45 -5.35 -6.48
N ASP A 56 -5.27 -6.18 -5.84
CA ASP A 56 -5.85 -7.39 -6.41
C ASP A 56 -7.32 -7.55 -5.98
N TYR A 57 -8.04 -8.48 -6.60
CA TYR A 57 -9.40 -8.82 -6.21
C TYR A 57 -9.41 -9.61 -4.90
N VAL A 58 -10.41 -9.35 -4.06
CA VAL A 58 -10.63 -10.07 -2.78
C VAL A 58 -10.78 -11.59 -2.96
N THR A 59 -11.11 -12.07 -4.17
CA THR A 59 -11.38 -13.48 -4.49
C THR A 59 -10.20 -14.25 -5.06
N SER A 60 -9.02 -13.64 -5.23
CA SER A 60 -7.87 -14.28 -5.90
C SER A 60 -7.19 -15.39 -5.08
N GLY A 61 -7.63 -15.66 -3.84
CA GLY A 61 -7.19 -16.78 -3.02
C GLY A 61 -8.34 -17.75 -2.71
N THR A 62 -8.44 -18.83 -3.50
CA THR A 62 -9.12 -20.07 -3.07
C THR A 62 -8.15 -20.90 -2.23
#